data_AF-A0A6H0KR76-F1
#
_entry.id   AF-A0A6H0KR76-F1
#
_cell.length_a   1.000
_cell.length_b   1.000
_cell.length_c   1.000
_cell.angle_alpha   90.00
_cell.angle_beta   90.00
_cell.angle_gamma   90.00
#
_symmetry.space_group_name_H-M   'P 1'
#
loop_
_entity.id
_entity.type
_entity.pdbx_description
1 polymer ?
#
loop_
_entity_poly.entity_id
_entity_poly.type
_entity_poly.pdbx_seq_one_letter_code
_entity_poly.pdbx_strand_id
1 'polypeptide(L)'
;MKTILSYFLLVILTVSCQLKPNENSEKSVAKDLSNDDTEECVADTVKATAIFWIDKAETKNCKEWGFRTVKAKVFIYENGKVALKAFVKKQSPDAEKYIRHHLSKFQVSEKMFENGYVQPGEQFVQLRCLYEKLKGK
;
A
#
# COMPACT_ATOMS: atom_id res chain seq x y z
N MET A 1 39.68 22.11 21.07
CA MET A 1 38.35 21.88 21.66
C MET A 1 37.35 21.48 20.58
N LYS A 2 37.40 20.25 20.06
CA LYS A 2 36.52 19.76 18.97
C LYS A 2 36.24 18.24 19.02
N THR A 3 36.45 17.60 20.16
CA THR A 3 36.24 16.14 20.31
C THR A 3 35.25 15.75 21.42
N ILE A 4 34.72 16.73 22.17
CA ILE A 4 33.78 16.46 23.28
C ILE A 4 32.32 16.42 22.81
N LEU A 5 31.98 17.08 21.69
CA LEU A 5 30.59 17.13 21.20
C LEU A 5 30.11 15.79 20.57
N SER A 6 31.05 14.96 20.11
CA SER A 6 30.72 13.66 19.48
C SER A 6 30.31 12.59 20.50
N TYR A 7 30.71 12.73 21.77
CA TYR A 7 30.39 11.76 22.83
C TYR A 7 28.98 11.94 23.41
N PHE A 8 28.39 13.13 23.30
CA PHE A 8 27.04 13.42 23.82
C PHE A 8 25.92 12.82 22.94
N LEU A 9 26.18 12.59 21.64
CA LEU A 9 25.20 12.02 20.71
C LEU A 9 25.06 10.49 20.82
N LEU A 10 26.06 9.79 21.38
CA LEU A 10 26.05 8.32 21.50
C LEU A 10 25.27 7.81 22.73
N VAL A 11 24.99 8.67 23.72
CA VAL A 11 24.31 8.26 24.96
C VAL A 11 22.78 8.19 24.81
N ILE A 12 22.20 8.87 23.81
CA ILE A 12 20.74 8.96 23.63
C ILE A 12 20.12 7.67 23.04
N LEU A 13 20.93 6.76 22.49
CA LEU A 13 20.44 5.55 21.81
C LEU A 13 20.19 4.33 22.72
N THR A 14 20.31 4.44 24.05
CA THR A 14 20.17 3.28 24.96
C THR A 14 18.97 3.32 25.92
N VAL A 15 18.09 4.32 25.83
CA VAL A 15 16.89 4.39 26.69
C VAL A 15 15.62 4.56 25.86
N SER A 16 15.14 3.47 25.27
CA SER A 16 13.71 3.27 24.93
C SER A 16 13.38 1.78 24.81
N CYS A 17 13.78 1.00 25.81
CA CYS A 17 13.13 -0.28 26.10
C CYS A 17 12.10 -0.05 27.21
N GLN A 18 10.85 0.22 26.82
CA GLN A 18 9.67 -0.14 27.61
C GLN A 18 8.52 -0.42 26.63
N LEU A 19 8.58 -1.58 25.97
CA LEU A 19 7.42 -2.21 25.34
C LEU A 19 6.54 -2.72 26.49
N LYS A 20 5.40 -2.06 26.72
CA LYS A 20 4.37 -2.54 27.65
C LYS A 20 3.70 -3.79 27.06
N PRO A 21 3.69 -4.94 27.77
CA PRO A 21 2.77 -6.03 27.45
C PRO A 21 1.38 -5.66 28.01
N ASN A 22 0.35 -5.70 27.17
CA ASN A 22 -1.04 -5.67 27.64
C ASN A 22 -1.58 -7.10 27.63
N GLU A 23 -1.80 -7.64 28.81
CA GLU A 23 -2.33 -8.97 29.04
C GLU A 23 -3.86 -8.98 28.92
N ASN A 24 -4.33 -9.89 28.08
CA ASN A 24 -5.52 -10.74 28.18
C ASN A 24 -6.90 -10.14 28.58
N SER A 25 -7.87 -10.31 27.67
CA SER A 25 -9.23 -10.70 28.08
C SER A 25 -9.80 -11.67 27.05
N GLU A 26 -9.90 -12.93 27.47
CA GLU A 26 -10.50 -14.07 26.82
C GLU A 26 -11.98 -13.85 26.46
N LYS A 27 -12.45 -14.46 25.37
CA LYS A 27 -13.53 -15.47 25.40
C LYS A 27 -13.77 -16.11 24.02
N SER A 28 -13.42 -17.39 23.95
CA SER A 28 -13.88 -18.48 23.08
C SER A 28 -15.03 -18.22 22.10
N VAL A 29 -14.91 -18.72 20.86
CA VAL A 29 -15.51 -20.01 20.41
C VAL A 29 -14.78 -20.46 19.15
N ALA A 30 -14.20 -21.66 19.21
CA ALA A 30 -13.65 -22.37 18.06
C ALA A 30 -14.77 -22.92 17.18
N LYS A 31 -14.63 -22.75 15.86
CA LYS A 31 -15.12 -23.71 14.89
C LYS A 31 -14.20 -23.66 13.67
N ASP A 32 -13.52 -24.78 13.46
CA ASP A 32 -12.64 -25.09 12.33
C ASP A 32 -13.20 -24.60 11.00
N LEU A 33 -12.33 -24.05 10.14
CA LEU A 33 -12.12 -24.53 8.77
C LEU A 33 -10.99 -23.74 8.07
N SER A 34 -10.05 -24.52 7.56
CA SER A 34 -9.09 -24.27 6.46
C SER A 34 -7.94 -23.29 6.68
N ASN A 35 -6.75 -23.89 6.79
CA ASN A 35 -5.42 -23.37 6.45
C ASN A 35 -5.41 -22.31 5.32
N ASP A 36 -5.39 -21.02 5.68
CA ASP A 36 -4.93 -19.92 4.80
C ASP A 36 -4.35 -18.70 5.56
N ASP A 37 -4.41 -18.69 6.90
CA ASP A 37 -4.15 -17.47 7.69
C ASP A 37 -2.68 -17.04 7.78
N THR A 38 -1.74 -17.87 7.30
CA THR A 38 -0.30 -17.56 7.41
C THR A 38 0.18 -16.59 6.33
N GLU A 39 -0.50 -16.52 5.16
CA GLU A 39 -0.19 -15.51 4.13
C GLU A 39 -0.85 -14.15 4.41
N GLU A 40 -2.00 -14.14 5.09
CA GLU A 40 -2.75 -12.91 5.37
C GLU A 40 -2.02 -11.97 6.35
N CYS A 41 -1.31 -12.53 7.33
CA CYS A 41 -0.55 -11.78 8.33
C CYS A 41 0.59 -10.95 7.71
N VAL A 42 1.28 -11.47 6.67
CA VAL A 42 2.44 -10.78 6.07
C VAL A 42 1.99 -9.68 5.11
N ALA A 43 0.89 -9.90 4.39
CA ALA A 43 0.33 -8.97 3.41
C ALA A 43 -0.04 -7.59 4.00
N ASP A 44 -0.49 -7.56 5.26
CA ASP A 44 -0.91 -6.33 5.92
C ASP A 44 0.27 -5.50 6.45
N THR A 45 1.42 -6.13 6.71
CA THR A 45 2.65 -5.44 7.18
C THR A 45 3.38 -4.64 6.09
N VAL A 46 3.19 -4.99 4.81
CA VAL A 46 3.88 -4.31 3.71
C VAL A 46 3.39 -2.87 3.60
N LYS A 47 4.23 -1.88 3.90
CA LYS A 47 3.88 -0.46 3.78
C LYS A 47 3.90 -0.02 2.31
N ALA A 48 2.83 0.63 1.87
CA ALA A 48 2.80 1.26 0.55
C ALA A 48 3.50 2.63 0.59
N THR A 49 4.23 2.97 -0.47
CA THR A 49 4.96 4.24 -0.62
C THR A 49 4.09 5.34 -1.23
N ALA A 50 3.13 4.97 -2.08
CA ALA A 50 2.26 5.91 -2.77
C ALA A 50 0.85 5.33 -3.04
N ILE A 51 -0.10 6.23 -3.36
CA ILE A 51 -1.46 5.87 -3.79
C ILE A 51 -1.67 6.33 -5.24
N PHE A 52 -1.91 5.39 -6.14
CA PHE A 52 -2.21 5.66 -7.55
C PHE A 52 -3.68 5.52 -7.84
N TRP A 53 -4.29 6.61 -8.27
CA TRP A 53 -5.67 6.63 -8.77
C TRP A 53 -5.65 6.31 -10.26
N ILE A 54 -5.79 5.03 -10.59
CA ILE A 54 -5.49 4.52 -11.94
C ILE A 54 -6.58 4.85 -12.99
N ASP A 55 -7.77 5.20 -12.53
CA ASP A 55 -8.95 5.51 -13.34
C ASP A 55 -9.56 6.88 -12.99
N LYS A 56 -8.76 7.78 -12.38
CA LYS A 56 -9.19 9.11 -11.90
C LYS A 56 -9.97 9.94 -12.92
N ALA A 57 -9.69 9.77 -14.22
CA ALA A 57 -10.42 10.49 -15.26
C ALA A 57 -11.90 10.06 -15.35
N GLU A 58 -12.20 8.80 -15.08
CA GLU A 58 -13.53 8.18 -15.15
C GLU A 58 -14.35 8.49 -13.89
N THR A 59 -13.69 8.80 -12.77
CA THR A 59 -14.35 9.15 -11.51
C THR A 59 -15.14 10.46 -11.58
N LYS A 60 -14.81 11.36 -12.51
CA LYS A 60 -15.47 12.68 -12.63
C LYS A 60 -16.97 12.58 -12.98
N ASN A 61 -17.38 11.48 -13.61
CA ASN A 61 -18.77 11.26 -14.05
C ASN A 61 -19.52 10.23 -13.17
N CYS A 62 -18.88 9.72 -12.11
CA CYS A 62 -19.36 8.58 -11.34
C CYS A 62 -19.61 8.94 -9.87
N LYS A 63 -20.70 9.69 -9.60
CA LYS A 63 -21.16 9.98 -8.22
C LYS A 63 -21.68 8.73 -7.50
N GLU A 64 -22.08 7.73 -8.27
CA GLU A 64 -22.76 6.52 -7.78
C GLU A 64 -21.83 5.33 -7.61
N TRP A 65 -20.50 5.51 -7.60
CA TRP A 65 -19.56 4.39 -7.53
C TRP A 65 -18.74 4.40 -6.24
N GLY A 66 -18.50 3.22 -5.69
CA GLY A 66 -17.56 3.01 -4.60
C GLY A 66 -16.11 3.04 -5.10
N PHE A 67 -15.17 2.97 -4.15
CA PHE A 67 -13.75 2.83 -4.46
C PHE A 67 -13.20 1.60 -3.73
N ARG A 68 -12.32 0.87 -4.41
CA ARG A 68 -11.48 -0.17 -3.79
C ARG A 68 -10.02 0.26 -3.80
N THR A 69 -9.26 -0.29 -2.86
CA THR A 69 -7.81 -0.12 -2.83
C THR A 69 -7.16 -1.50 -2.82
N VAL A 70 -6.17 -1.70 -3.69
CA VAL A 70 -5.40 -2.94 -3.80
C VAL A 70 -3.93 -2.61 -3.62
N LYS A 71 -3.24 -3.34 -2.72
CA LYS A 71 -1.80 -3.19 -2.52
C LYS A 71 -1.06 -4.07 -3.53
N ALA A 72 -0.08 -3.51 -4.22
CA ALA A 72 0.66 -4.19 -5.28
C ALA A 72 2.13 -3.82 -5.28
N LYS A 73 2.98 -4.77 -5.67
CA LYS A 73 4.36 -4.50 -6.07
C LYS A 73 4.37 -4.04 -7.53
N VAL A 74 4.98 -2.90 -7.78
CA VAL A 74 5.11 -2.30 -9.11
C VAL A 74 6.55 -1.94 -9.41
N PHE A 75 6.87 -1.78 -10.69
CA PHE A 75 8.09 -1.14 -11.16
C PHE A 75 7.72 0.19 -11.82
N ILE A 76 8.29 1.29 -11.34
CA ILE A 76 8.10 2.63 -11.90
C ILE A 76 9.30 2.94 -12.79
N TYR A 77 9.05 3.17 -14.08
CA TYR A 77 10.09 3.58 -15.02
C TYR A 77 10.36 5.08 -14.91
N GLU A 78 11.55 5.51 -15.31
CA GLU A 78 11.93 6.93 -15.34
C GLU A 78 11.01 7.79 -16.21
N ASN A 79 10.42 7.21 -17.26
CA ASN A 79 9.44 7.88 -18.12
C ASN A 79 8.01 7.95 -17.51
N GLY A 80 7.84 7.51 -16.26
CA GLY A 80 6.57 7.53 -15.53
C GLY A 80 5.63 6.35 -15.80
N LYS A 81 5.95 5.45 -16.73
CA LYS A 81 5.16 4.22 -16.90
C LYS A 81 5.26 3.34 -15.65
N VAL A 82 4.20 2.58 -15.37
CA VAL A 82 4.15 1.69 -14.22
C VAL A 82 3.82 0.26 -14.68
N ALA A 83 4.68 -0.70 -14.34
CA ALA A 83 4.43 -2.12 -14.57
C ALA A 83 4.01 -2.82 -13.29
N LEU A 84 2.88 -3.53 -13.32
CA LEU A 84 2.47 -4.42 -12.24
C LEU A 84 3.41 -5.64 -12.19
N LYS A 85 4.00 -5.92 -11.02
CA LYS A 85 4.82 -7.11 -10.78
C LYS A 85 4.01 -8.19 -10.07
N ALA A 86 3.35 -7.85 -8.98
CA ALA A 86 2.53 -8.78 -8.20
C ALA A 86 1.49 -8.02 -7.37
N PHE A 87 0.36 -8.66 -7.08
CA PHE A 87 -0.54 -8.20 -6.02
C PHE A 87 -0.06 -8.73 -4.67
N VAL A 88 -0.26 -7.94 -3.61
CA VAL A 88 0.08 -8.38 -2.24
C VAL A 88 -0.96 -9.37 -1.72
N LYS A 89 -2.25 -9.12 -1.99
CA LYS A 89 -3.33 -10.09 -1.76
C LYS A 89 -3.91 -10.52 -3.11
N LYS A 90 -4.25 -11.80 -3.27
CA LYS A 90 -4.88 -12.33 -4.48
C LYS A 90 -6.14 -11.54 -4.82
N GLN A 91 -6.31 -11.23 -6.11
CA GLN A 91 -7.50 -10.54 -6.63
C GLN A 91 -8.34 -11.49 -7.47
N SER A 92 -9.64 -11.20 -7.63
CA SER A 92 -10.45 -11.93 -8.60
C SER A 92 -9.96 -11.66 -10.04
N PRO A 93 -10.16 -12.60 -10.99
CA PRO A 93 -9.73 -12.42 -12.38
C PRO A 93 -10.24 -11.12 -13.02
N ASP A 94 -11.50 -10.75 -12.75
CA ASP A 94 -12.10 -9.51 -13.27
C ASP A 94 -11.43 -8.26 -12.68
N ALA A 95 -11.13 -8.28 -11.38
CA ALA A 95 -10.43 -7.18 -10.71
C ALA A 95 -9.01 -7.02 -11.26
N GLU A 96 -8.30 -8.12 -11.46
CA GLU A 96 -6.96 -8.10 -12.05
C GLU A 96 -6.99 -7.55 -13.48
N LYS A 97 -7.93 -8.02 -14.32
CA LYS A 97 -8.12 -7.53 -15.69
C LYS A 97 -8.38 -6.02 -15.71
N TYR A 98 -9.28 -5.55 -14.84
CA TYR A 98 -9.60 -4.13 -14.70
C TYR A 98 -8.37 -3.30 -14.31
N ILE A 99 -7.68 -3.70 -13.23
CA ILE A 99 -6.49 -2.99 -12.74
C ILE A 99 -5.40 -2.93 -13.81
N ARG A 100 -5.11 -4.04 -14.50
CA ARG A 100 -4.10 -4.08 -15.56
C ARG A 100 -4.43 -3.12 -16.71
N HIS A 101 -5.70 -3.06 -17.11
CA HIS A 101 -6.15 -2.18 -18.18
C HIS A 101 -5.96 -0.69 -17.86
N HIS A 102 -6.29 -0.26 -16.64
CA HIS A 102 -6.14 1.13 -16.25
C HIS A 102 -4.69 1.47 -15.92
N LEU A 103 -3.94 0.55 -15.29
CA LEU A 103 -2.53 0.77 -15.00
C LEU A 103 -1.68 0.89 -16.27
N SER A 104 -2.02 0.20 -17.36
CA SER A 104 -1.29 0.35 -18.64
C SER A 104 -1.42 1.74 -19.27
N LYS A 105 -2.46 2.50 -18.88
CA LYS A 105 -2.70 3.89 -19.32
C LYS A 105 -2.23 4.91 -18.28
N PHE A 106 -1.97 4.47 -17.06
CA PHE A 106 -1.54 5.33 -15.97
C PHE A 106 -0.08 5.77 -16.19
N GLN A 107 0.16 7.05 -15.92
CA GLN A 107 1.50 7.63 -15.98
C GLN A 107 1.71 8.47 -14.73
N VAL A 108 2.81 8.19 -14.03
CA VAL A 108 3.33 9.05 -12.97
C VAL A 108 3.73 10.38 -13.61
N SER A 109 3.20 11.48 -13.07
CA SER A 109 3.55 12.81 -13.56
C SER A 109 4.96 13.21 -13.11
N GLU A 110 5.66 13.99 -13.93
CA GLU A 110 6.97 14.57 -13.60
C GLU A 110 7.00 15.25 -12.22
N LYS A 111 5.95 16.02 -11.89
CA LYS A 111 5.80 16.67 -10.57
C LYS A 111 5.86 15.70 -9.38
N MET A 112 5.42 14.45 -9.55
CA MET A 112 5.47 13.43 -8.50
C MET A 112 6.88 12.87 -8.30
N PHE A 113 7.74 12.96 -9.32
CA PHE A 113 9.17 12.68 -9.19
C PHE A 113 9.90 13.88 -8.56
N GLU A 114 9.66 15.08 -9.06
CA GLU A 114 10.32 16.32 -8.61
C GLU A 114 10.10 16.59 -7.11
N ASN A 115 8.89 16.33 -6.60
CA ASN A 115 8.57 16.53 -5.19
C ASN A 115 8.93 15.33 -4.30
N GLY A 116 9.54 14.28 -4.86
CA GLY A 116 9.92 13.06 -4.15
C GLY A 116 8.75 12.20 -3.68
N TYR A 117 7.53 12.41 -4.18
CA TYR A 117 6.37 11.59 -3.83
C TYR A 117 6.53 10.14 -4.29
N VAL A 118 7.20 9.93 -5.43
CA VAL A 118 7.61 8.60 -5.92
C VAL A 118 9.00 8.66 -6.53
N GLN A 119 9.66 7.51 -6.57
CA GLN A 119 10.95 7.32 -7.22
C GLN A 119 10.84 6.24 -8.32
N PRO A 120 11.74 6.21 -9.32
CA PRO A 120 11.88 5.06 -10.19
C PRO A 120 12.30 3.79 -9.43
N GLY A 121 11.99 2.62 -9.99
CA GLY A 121 12.34 1.32 -9.42
C GLY A 121 11.17 0.54 -8.80
N GLU A 122 11.49 -0.54 -8.07
CA GLU A 122 10.50 -1.42 -7.46
C GLU A 122 9.97 -0.87 -6.14
N GLN A 123 8.64 -0.78 -6.02
CA GLN A 123 7.97 -0.29 -4.83
C GLN A 123 6.63 -0.98 -4.60
N PHE A 124 6.18 -0.97 -3.34
CA PHE A 124 4.81 -1.34 -3.01
C PHE A 124 3.94 -0.08 -3.02
N VAL A 125 2.84 -0.12 -3.75
CA VAL A 125 1.89 1.00 -3.87
C VAL A 125 0.47 0.52 -3.59
N GLN A 126 -0.39 1.48 -3.29
CA GLN A 126 -1.83 1.29 -3.26
C GLN A 126 -2.42 1.73 -4.60
N LEU A 127 -3.06 0.82 -5.31
CA LEU A 127 -3.84 1.09 -6.51
C LEU A 127 -5.28 1.35 -6.08
N ARG A 128 -5.74 2.60 -6.21
CA ARG A 128 -7.12 3.00 -5.94
C ARG A 128 -7.87 3.09 -7.25
N CYS A 129 -9.01 2.41 -7.30
CA CYS A 129 -9.85 2.35 -8.48
C CYS A 129 -11.33 2.27 -8.10
N LEU A 130 -12.21 2.53 -9.06
CA LEU A 130 -13.65 2.41 -8.91
C LEU A 130 -14.04 0.95 -8.58
N TYR A 131 -15.09 0.82 -7.77
CA TYR A 131 -15.66 -0.47 -7.41
C TYR A 131 -17.14 -0.34 -7.11
N GLU A 132 -17.93 -1.11 -7.86
CA GLU A 132 -19.39 -1.26 -7.76
C GLU A 132 -20.21 0.03 -7.72
N LYS A 133 -21.39 -0.05 -8.31
CA LYS A 133 -22.37 1.03 -8.19
C LYS A 133 -22.98 0.98 -6.79
N LEU A 134 -22.82 2.05 -6.01
CA LEU A 134 -23.54 2.25 -4.76
C LEU A 134 -25.03 2.15 -5.08
N LYS A 135 -25.67 1.05 -4.65
CA LYS A 135 -27.13 0.93 -4.74
C LYS A 135 -27.72 2.02 -3.86
N GLY A 136 -28.51 2.92 -4.45
CA GLY A 136 -29.25 3.94 -3.73
C GLY A 136 -30.07 3.29 -2.63
N LYS A 137 -30.01 3.85 -1.42
CA LYS A 137 -30.90 3.47 -0.32
C LYS A 137 -32.31 3.95 -0.60
#